data_AF-A0AAQ2C976-F1
#
_entry.id   AF-A0AAQ2C976-F1
#
_cell.length_a   1.000
_cell.length_b   1.000
_cell.length_c   1.000
_cell.angle_alpha   90.00
_cell.angle_beta   90.00
_cell.angle_gamma   90.00
#
_symmetry.space_group_name_H-M   'P 1'
#
loop_
_entity.id
_entity.type
_entity.pdbx_description
1 polymer ?
#
loop_
_entity_poly.entity_id
_entity_poly.type
_entity_poly.pdbx_seq_one_letter_code
_entity_poly.pdbx_strand_id
1 'polypeptide(L)'
;MQWWNSFVSWLTAASNQAVVFGAVVLILSIVVASLLAAWVSRGAVRSLLAQHDRELKASVIGTLVDAATEASVWNSLTPQEQVMADRAVGQADVQLRLLPIKGASVAANWAAHQLAELKRTSATFGYQLEPALLEFRDRLIEWQSKPSRTRKVFQSDLDRWKVANTTSEKSLLAEQDAWAAQQHHDQFTEHAAPVPAPLNYAAGTPSPSTETQRLLDDVQALEVRPLPLQN
;
A
#
# COMPACT_ATOMS: atom_id res chain seq x y z
N MET A 1 19.38 -53.38 47.45
CA MET A 1 20.61 -54.01 46.94
C MET A 1 20.36 -55.37 46.29
N GLN A 2 19.66 -56.32 46.94
CA GLN A 2 19.41 -57.65 46.35
C GLN A 2 18.63 -57.62 45.03
N TRP A 3 17.55 -56.83 44.92
CA TRP A 3 16.78 -56.71 43.67
C TRP A 3 17.64 -56.28 42.47
N TRP A 4 18.54 -55.31 42.66
CA TRP A 4 19.45 -54.84 41.62
C TRP A 4 20.42 -55.94 41.17
N ASN A 5 21.02 -56.65 42.12
CA ASN A 5 21.93 -57.76 41.80
C ASN A 5 21.21 -58.92 41.11
N SER A 6 19.98 -59.24 41.52
CA SER A 6 19.16 -60.27 40.88
C SER A 6 18.80 -59.90 39.44
N PHE A 7 18.47 -58.63 39.18
CA PHE A 7 18.21 -58.14 37.83
C PHE A 7 19.45 -58.24 36.95
N VAL A 8 20.60 -57.75 37.43
CA VAL A 8 21.87 -57.81 36.67
C VAL A 8 22.26 -59.26 36.41
N SER A 9 22.16 -60.15 37.41
CA SER A 9 22.48 -61.57 37.23
C SER A 9 21.58 -62.25 36.20
N TRP A 10 20.29 -61.89 36.18
CA TRP A 10 19.33 -62.41 35.20
C TRP A 10 19.63 -61.88 33.80
N LEU A 11 19.98 -60.59 33.67
CA LEU A 11 20.30 -59.95 32.40
C LEU A 11 21.56 -60.54 31.76
N THR A 12 22.54 -60.92 32.58
CA THR A 12 23.82 -61.49 32.11
C THR A 12 23.81 -63.02 32.00
N ALA A 13 22.73 -63.70 32.43
CA ALA A 13 22.66 -65.16 32.37
C ALA A 13 22.61 -65.67 30.92
N ALA A 14 23.43 -66.69 30.60
CA ALA A 14 23.52 -67.26 29.26
C ALA A 14 22.18 -67.76 28.71
N SER A 15 21.30 -68.28 29.57
CA SER A 15 19.95 -68.74 29.19
C SER A 15 19.04 -67.61 28.67
N ASN A 16 19.30 -66.36 29.06
CA ASN A 16 18.43 -65.22 28.77
C ASN A 16 18.95 -64.36 27.62
N GLN A 17 20.14 -64.67 27.07
CA GLN A 17 20.77 -63.89 26.01
C GLN A 17 19.87 -63.72 24.78
N ALA A 18 19.14 -64.76 24.37
CA ALA A 18 18.23 -64.69 23.22
C ALA A 18 17.07 -63.71 23.45
N VAL A 19 16.49 -63.69 24.66
CA VAL A 19 15.40 -62.78 25.04
C VAL A 19 15.91 -61.35 25.14
N VAL A 20 17.08 -61.15 25.76
CA VAL A 20 17.71 -59.83 25.88
C VAL A 20 18.07 -59.27 24.49
N PHE A 21 18.63 -60.10 23.61
CA PHE A 21 18.93 -59.70 22.23
C PHE A 21 17.66 -59.28 21.47
N GLY A 22 16.58 -60.08 21.54
CA GLY A 22 15.31 -59.74 20.91
C GLY A 22 14.73 -58.41 21.42
N ALA A 23 14.79 -58.17 22.74
CA ALA A 23 14.36 -56.91 23.33
C ALA A 23 15.20 -55.72 22.87
N VAL A 24 16.53 -55.87 22.80
CA VAL A 24 17.44 -54.82 22.29
C VAL A 24 17.15 -54.52 20.82
N VAL A 25 16.99 -55.53 19.98
CA VAL A 25 16.66 -55.37 18.56
C VAL A 25 15.32 -54.67 18.37
N LEU A 26 14.30 -55.02 19.17
CA LEU A 26 13.01 -54.34 19.14
C LEU A 26 13.15 -52.85 19.48
N ILE A 27 13.84 -52.53 20.58
CA ILE A 27 14.07 -51.13 20.99
C ILE A 27 14.81 -50.37 19.89
N LEU A 28 15.88 -50.95 19.34
CA LEU A 28 16.65 -50.33 18.27
C LEU A 28 15.81 -50.12 17.01
N SER A 29 14.95 -51.08 16.67
CA SER A 29 14.04 -50.98 15.53
C SER A 29 13.03 -49.83 15.72
N ILE A 30 12.47 -49.69 16.92
CA ILE A 30 11.56 -48.58 17.25
C ILE A 30 12.29 -47.23 17.15
N VAL A 31 13.52 -47.13 17.66
CA VAL A 31 14.34 -45.91 17.58
C VAL A 31 14.62 -45.55 16.13
N VAL A 32 15.09 -46.50 15.32
CA VAL A 32 15.39 -46.27 13.89
C VAL A 32 14.12 -45.90 13.13
N ALA A 33 13.00 -46.60 13.34
CA ALA A 33 11.72 -46.28 12.71
C ALA A 33 11.23 -44.87 13.09
N SER A 34 11.38 -44.47 14.36
CA SER A 34 10.98 -43.14 14.83
C SER A 34 11.85 -42.04 14.21
N LEU A 35 13.16 -42.28 14.09
CA LEU A 35 14.08 -41.33 13.45
C LEU A 35 13.79 -41.16 11.95
N LEU A 36 13.54 -42.27 11.25
CA LEU A 36 13.16 -42.24 9.83
C LEU A 36 11.83 -41.51 9.63
N ALA A 37 10.82 -41.81 10.45
CA ALA A 37 9.52 -41.16 10.39
C ALA A 37 9.64 -39.64 10.63
N ALA A 38 10.42 -39.21 11.63
CA ALA A 38 10.67 -37.81 11.90
C ALA A 38 11.40 -37.09 10.75
N TRP A 39 12.33 -37.78 10.09
CA TRP A 39 13.09 -37.20 8.98
C TRP A 39 12.22 -36.99 7.73
N VAL A 40 11.41 -37.99 7.37
CA VAL A 40 10.45 -37.91 6.27
C VAL A 40 9.39 -36.85 6.54
N SER A 41 8.81 -36.81 7.74
CA SER A 41 7.78 -35.82 8.07
C SER A 41 8.33 -34.39 7.99
N ARG A 42 9.55 -34.16 8.47
CA ARG A 42 10.19 -32.85 8.40
C ARG A 42 10.44 -32.39 6.97
N GLY A 43 10.81 -33.32 6.08
CA GLY A 43 10.94 -33.06 4.65
C GLY A 43 9.62 -32.67 4.00
N ALA A 44 8.57 -33.47 4.25
CA ALA A 44 7.23 -33.24 3.71
C ALA A 44 6.66 -31.89 4.17
N VAL A 45 6.73 -31.57 5.47
CA VAL A 45 6.24 -30.31 6.02
C VAL A 45 6.97 -29.11 5.39
N ARG A 46 8.29 -29.18 5.25
CA ARG A 46 9.06 -28.10 4.60
C ARG A 46 8.67 -27.91 3.14
N SER A 47 8.47 -29.01 2.41
CA SER A 47 8.05 -28.96 1.01
C SER A 47 6.66 -28.35 0.87
N LEU A 48 5.71 -28.76 1.72
CA LEU A 48 4.35 -28.22 1.73
C LEU A 48 4.33 -26.73 2.05
N LEU A 49 5.08 -26.29 3.06
CA LEU A 49 5.21 -24.86 3.37
C LEU A 49 5.81 -24.08 2.19
N ALA A 50 6.86 -24.61 1.56
CA ALA A 50 7.48 -23.96 0.40
C ALA A 50 6.54 -23.89 -0.81
N GLN A 51 5.66 -24.88 -0.99
CA GLN A 51 4.64 -24.88 -2.03
C GLN A 51 3.55 -23.86 -1.73
N HIS A 52 2.97 -23.87 -0.52
CA HIS A 52 1.98 -22.89 -0.10
C HIS A 52 2.51 -21.46 -0.19
N ASP A 53 3.76 -21.21 0.21
CA ASP A 53 4.41 -19.91 0.06
C ASP A 53 4.49 -19.48 -1.41
N ARG A 54 4.73 -20.40 -2.35
CA ARG A 54 4.77 -20.06 -3.78
C ARG A 54 3.37 -19.76 -4.32
N GLU A 55 2.38 -20.56 -3.91
CA GLU A 55 0.98 -20.41 -4.30
C GLU A 55 0.42 -19.06 -3.81
N LEU A 56 0.64 -18.70 -2.54
CA LEU A 56 0.22 -17.41 -1.97
C LEU A 56 0.84 -16.23 -2.72
N LYS A 57 2.11 -16.34 -3.11
CA LYS A 57 2.78 -15.26 -3.85
C LYS A 57 2.22 -15.13 -5.26
N ALA A 58 1.98 -16.26 -5.93
CA ALA A 58 1.40 -16.25 -7.27
C ALA A 58 -0.04 -15.74 -7.26
N SER A 59 -0.84 -16.12 -6.27
CA SER A 59 -2.23 -15.66 -6.16
C SER A 59 -2.31 -14.16 -5.94
N VAL A 60 -1.47 -13.59 -5.07
CA VAL A 60 -1.45 -12.14 -4.83
C VAL A 60 -1.00 -11.35 -6.06
N ILE A 61 -0.04 -11.86 -6.84
CA ILE A 61 0.34 -11.21 -8.10
C ILE A 61 -0.81 -11.30 -9.11
N GLY A 62 -1.51 -12.45 -9.15
CA GLY A 62 -2.71 -12.61 -9.97
C GLY A 62 -3.80 -11.60 -9.62
N THR A 63 -4.13 -11.43 -8.34
CA THR A 63 -5.14 -10.47 -7.89
C THR A 63 -4.75 -9.02 -8.17
N LEU A 64 -3.46 -8.68 -8.09
CA LEU A 64 -2.96 -7.35 -8.48
C LEU A 64 -3.06 -7.08 -9.98
N VAL A 65 -2.75 -8.07 -10.82
CA VAL A 65 -2.82 -7.94 -12.27
C VAL A 65 -4.28 -7.85 -12.74
N ASP A 66 -5.17 -8.60 -12.11
CA ASP A 66 -6.61 -8.51 -12.34
C ASP A 66 -7.13 -7.11 -11.98
N ALA A 67 -6.80 -6.62 -10.78
CA ALA A 67 -7.13 -5.26 -10.36
C ALA A 67 -6.52 -4.18 -11.28
N ALA A 68 -5.32 -4.39 -11.82
CA ALA A 68 -4.70 -3.50 -12.80
C ALA A 68 -5.41 -3.49 -14.15
N THR A 69 -5.97 -4.64 -14.55
CA THR A 69 -6.78 -4.77 -15.77
C THR A 69 -8.10 -4.01 -15.61
N GLU A 70 -8.76 -4.11 -14.47
CA GLU A 70 -9.96 -3.31 -14.19
C GLU A 70 -9.64 -1.81 -14.11
N ALA A 71 -8.50 -1.44 -13.51
CA ALA A 71 -8.05 -0.06 -13.43
C ALA A 71 -7.76 0.55 -14.81
N SER A 72 -7.22 -0.21 -15.76
CA SER A 72 -6.91 0.30 -17.10
C SER A 72 -8.17 0.61 -17.94
N VAL A 73 -9.31 0.01 -17.59
CA VAL A 73 -10.60 0.25 -18.26
C VAL A 73 -11.59 1.04 -17.39
N TRP A 74 -11.14 1.60 -16.28
CA TRP A 74 -12.00 2.19 -15.23
C TRP A 74 -13.06 3.17 -15.75
N ASN A 75 -12.73 4.04 -16.72
CA ASN A 75 -13.67 5.01 -17.30
C ASN A 75 -14.77 4.38 -18.17
N SER A 76 -14.59 3.16 -18.64
CA SER A 76 -15.61 2.42 -19.39
C SER A 76 -16.54 1.59 -18.49
N LEU A 77 -16.17 1.43 -17.21
CA LEU A 77 -16.97 0.71 -16.23
C LEU A 77 -18.17 1.54 -15.78
N THR A 78 -19.28 0.86 -15.49
CA THR A 78 -20.43 1.48 -14.83
C THR A 78 -20.09 1.91 -13.40
N PRO A 79 -20.84 2.86 -12.79
CA PRO A 79 -20.56 3.30 -11.41
C PRO A 79 -20.54 2.16 -10.39
N GLN A 80 -21.37 1.12 -10.58
CA GLN A 80 -21.40 -0.04 -9.68
C GLN A 80 -20.14 -0.91 -9.83
N GLU A 81 -19.69 -1.13 -11.06
CA GLU A 81 -18.45 -1.86 -11.35
C GLU A 81 -17.22 -1.12 -10.83
N GLN A 82 -17.20 0.22 -10.92
CA GLN A 82 -16.12 1.04 -10.36
C GLN A 82 -15.94 0.84 -8.85
N VAL A 83 -17.05 0.75 -8.10
CA VAL A 83 -17.00 0.49 -6.65
C VAL A 83 -16.44 -0.91 -6.36
N MET A 84 -16.80 -1.91 -7.18
CA MET A 84 -16.25 -3.26 -7.02
C MET A 84 -14.76 -3.31 -7.36
N ALA A 85 -14.35 -2.63 -8.43
CA ALA A 85 -12.94 -2.52 -8.82
C ALA A 85 -12.10 -1.82 -7.75
N ASP A 86 -12.59 -0.72 -7.17
CA ASP A 86 -11.90 -0.03 -6.07
C ASP A 86 -11.78 -0.93 -4.82
N ARG A 87 -12.76 -1.80 -4.54
CA ARG A 87 -12.66 -2.81 -3.48
C ARG A 87 -11.64 -3.91 -3.82
N ALA A 88 -11.60 -4.37 -5.06
CA ALA A 88 -10.63 -5.37 -5.52
C ALA A 88 -9.19 -4.84 -5.37
N VAL A 89 -8.94 -3.59 -5.77
CA VAL A 89 -7.66 -2.90 -5.54
C VAL A 89 -7.31 -2.84 -4.05
N GLY A 90 -8.26 -2.46 -3.20
CA GLY A 90 -8.05 -2.42 -1.74
C GLY A 90 -7.73 -3.79 -1.13
N GLN A 91 -8.41 -4.85 -1.58
CA GLN A 91 -8.13 -6.21 -1.13
C GLN A 91 -6.75 -6.70 -1.60
N ALA A 92 -6.38 -6.41 -2.85
CA ALA A 92 -5.08 -6.76 -3.41
C ALA A 92 -3.93 -6.05 -2.68
N ASP A 93 -4.09 -4.77 -2.33
CA ASP A 93 -3.10 -4.02 -1.53
C ASP A 93 -2.90 -4.64 -0.14
N VAL A 94 -4.00 -4.97 0.56
CA VAL A 94 -3.93 -5.62 1.87
C VAL A 94 -3.21 -6.97 1.78
N GLN A 95 -3.58 -7.81 0.82
CA GLN A 95 -2.93 -9.11 0.63
C GLN A 95 -1.43 -8.96 0.32
N LEU A 96 -1.07 -7.99 -0.51
CA LEU A 96 0.32 -7.70 -0.85
C LEU A 96 1.14 -7.27 0.38
N ARG A 97 0.58 -6.43 1.26
CA ARG A 97 1.25 -5.99 2.49
C ARG A 97 1.44 -7.10 3.52
N LEU A 98 0.50 -8.06 3.55
CA LEU A 98 0.55 -9.20 4.47
C LEU A 98 1.50 -10.32 3.99
N LEU A 99 1.97 -10.25 2.74
CA LEU A 99 2.83 -11.25 2.16
C LEU A 99 4.19 -11.32 2.91
N PRO A 100 4.67 -12.52 3.32
CA PRO A 100 5.93 -12.67 4.05
C PRO A 100 7.17 -12.55 3.13
N ILE A 101 7.28 -11.44 2.40
CA ILE A 101 8.40 -11.11 1.51
C ILE A 101 9.04 -9.78 1.92
N LYS A 102 10.37 -9.72 1.81
CA LYS A 102 11.13 -8.49 1.99
C LYS A 102 10.63 -7.38 1.06
N GLY A 103 10.25 -6.24 1.65
CA GLY A 103 9.82 -5.08 0.87
C GLY A 103 8.39 -5.14 0.36
N ALA A 104 7.55 -6.05 0.88
CA ALA A 104 6.12 -6.11 0.60
C ALA A 104 5.42 -4.75 0.71
N SER A 105 5.69 -3.99 1.78
CA SER A 105 5.13 -2.65 1.96
C SER A 105 5.58 -1.64 0.89
N VAL A 106 6.84 -1.72 0.45
CA VAL A 106 7.38 -0.87 -0.62
C VAL A 106 6.75 -1.24 -1.97
N ALA A 107 6.64 -2.54 -2.25
CA ALA A 107 5.94 -3.04 -3.43
C ALA A 107 4.48 -2.62 -3.44
N ALA A 108 3.79 -2.64 -2.29
CA ALA A 108 2.41 -2.19 -2.17
C ALA A 108 2.25 -0.69 -2.47
N ASN A 109 3.11 0.16 -1.90
CA ASN A 109 3.09 1.58 -2.21
C ASN A 109 3.38 1.86 -3.70
N TRP A 110 4.34 1.12 -4.27
CA TRP A 110 4.67 1.22 -5.71
C TRP A 110 3.49 0.78 -6.58
N ALA A 111 2.86 -0.34 -6.24
CA ALA A 111 1.72 -0.88 -6.97
C ALA A 111 0.50 0.05 -6.88
N ALA A 112 0.20 0.59 -5.69
CA ALA A 112 -0.86 1.56 -5.50
C ALA A 112 -0.69 2.80 -6.39
N HIS A 113 0.54 3.30 -6.52
CA HIS A 113 0.82 4.42 -7.43
C HIS A 113 0.60 4.03 -8.90
N GLN A 114 1.10 2.87 -9.34
CA GLN A 114 0.89 2.38 -10.71
C GLN A 114 -0.58 2.16 -11.05
N LEU A 115 -1.36 1.59 -10.12
CA LEU A 115 -2.80 1.40 -10.29
C LEU A 115 -3.53 2.75 -10.40
N ALA A 116 -3.14 3.75 -9.60
CA ALA A 116 -3.67 5.09 -9.71
C ALA A 116 -3.33 5.74 -11.06
N GLU A 117 -2.12 5.54 -11.58
CA GLU A 117 -1.72 6.04 -12.90
C GLU A 117 -2.46 5.33 -14.03
N LEU A 118 -2.65 4.01 -13.96
CA LEU A 118 -3.48 3.25 -14.92
C LEU A 118 -4.92 3.77 -14.92
N LYS A 119 -5.51 3.95 -13.73
CA LYS A 119 -6.86 4.52 -13.57
C LYS A 119 -6.96 5.94 -14.13
N ARG A 120 -5.95 6.79 -13.90
CA ARG A 120 -5.89 8.16 -14.43
C ARG A 120 -5.79 8.18 -15.95
N THR A 121 -5.00 7.28 -16.53
CA THR A 121 -4.74 7.23 -17.97
C THR A 121 -5.77 6.42 -18.74
N SER A 122 -6.65 5.68 -18.05
CA SER A 122 -7.76 4.90 -18.64
C SER A 122 -8.68 5.74 -19.53
N ALA A 123 -8.86 7.03 -19.19
CA ALA A 123 -9.72 7.95 -19.93
C ALA A 123 -9.15 8.31 -21.31
N THR A 124 -7.82 8.27 -21.46
CA THR A 124 -7.11 8.84 -22.61
C THR A 124 -6.56 7.77 -23.54
N PHE A 125 -6.17 6.60 -23.02
CA PHE A 125 -5.31 5.66 -23.75
C PHE A 125 -5.79 4.20 -23.71
N GLY A 126 -7.11 3.95 -23.78
CA GLY A 126 -7.74 2.63 -23.63
C GLY A 126 -7.00 1.43 -24.25
N TYR A 127 -6.56 1.52 -25.52
CA TYR A 127 -5.85 0.42 -26.20
C TYR A 127 -4.31 0.44 -26.06
N GLN A 128 -3.72 1.52 -25.53
CA GLN A 128 -2.27 1.66 -25.36
C GLN A 128 -1.81 1.35 -23.94
N LEU A 129 -2.71 0.89 -23.07
CA LEU A 129 -2.40 0.50 -21.69
C LEU A 129 -1.84 -0.92 -21.56
N GLU A 130 -2.01 -1.76 -22.59
CA GLU A 130 -1.50 -3.14 -22.62
C GLU A 130 0.01 -3.23 -22.27
N PRO A 131 0.90 -2.40 -22.85
CA PRO A 131 2.33 -2.44 -22.51
C PRO A 131 2.60 -2.04 -21.05
N ALA A 132 1.84 -1.08 -20.51
CA ALA A 132 1.98 -0.64 -19.12
C ALA A 132 1.53 -1.75 -18.15
N LEU A 133 0.47 -2.48 -18.50
CA LEU A 133 -0.01 -3.64 -17.74
C LEU A 133 1.02 -4.78 -17.76
N LEU A 134 1.64 -5.05 -18.92
CA LEU A 134 2.72 -6.04 -19.05
C LEU A 134 3.94 -5.65 -18.20
N GLU A 135 4.38 -4.40 -18.25
CA GLU A 135 5.50 -3.93 -17.42
C GLU A 135 5.16 -4.05 -15.92
N PHE A 136 3.94 -3.67 -15.53
CA PHE A 136 3.47 -3.80 -14.16
C PHE A 136 3.57 -5.24 -13.66
N ARG A 137 3.01 -6.20 -14.42
CA ARG A 137 3.09 -7.63 -14.14
C ARG A 137 4.54 -8.11 -14.04
N ASP A 138 5.36 -7.79 -15.05
CA ASP A 138 6.72 -8.31 -15.15
C ASP A 138 7.60 -7.79 -14.00
N ARG A 139 7.38 -6.56 -13.56
CA ARG A 139 8.03 -5.99 -12.37
C ARG A 139 7.59 -6.67 -11.07
N LEU A 140 6.33 -7.05 -10.93
CA LEU A 140 5.86 -7.83 -9.78
C LEU A 140 6.46 -9.24 -9.78
N ILE A 141 6.56 -9.89 -10.94
CA ILE A 141 7.22 -11.19 -11.10
C ILE A 141 8.72 -11.09 -10.76
N GLU A 142 9.40 -10.07 -11.24
CA GLU A 142 10.82 -9.85 -10.91
C GLU A 142 11.01 -9.49 -9.42
N TRP A 143 10.05 -8.82 -8.79
CA TRP A 143 10.06 -8.62 -7.34
C TRP A 143 9.84 -9.94 -6.59
N GLN A 144 8.93 -10.80 -7.04
CA GLN A 144 8.74 -12.13 -6.46
C GLN A 144 10.02 -12.97 -6.52
N SER A 145 10.76 -12.89 -7.64
CA SER A 145 12.00 -13.63 -7.87
C SER A 145 13.19 -13.06 -7.10
N LYS A 146 13.33 -11.72 -7.05
CA LYS A 146 14.47 -11.00 -6.45
C LYS A 146 14.02 -9.84 -5.55
N PRO A 147 13.33 -10.10 -4.44
CA PRO A 147 12.64 -9.07 -3.67
C PRO A 147 13.57 -8.00 -3.09
N SER A 148 14.78 -8.39 -2.68
CA SER A 148 15.74 -7.44 -2.09
C SER A 148 16.31 -6.46 -3.13
N ARG A 149 16.46 -6.90 -4.39
CA ARG A 149 16.95 -6.05 -5.47
C ARG A 149 15.83 -5.14 -5.97
N THR A 150 14.69 -5.74 -6.30
CA THR A 150 13.56 -5.01 -6.89
C THR A 150 12.93 -4.03 -5.91
N ARG A 151 12.98 -4.30 -4.60
CA ARG A 151 12.63 -3.30 -3.56
C ARG A 151 13.37 -1.98 -3.75
N LYS A 152 14.67 -2.00 -4.09
CA LYS A 152 15.45 -0.78 -4.28
C LYS A 152 14.98 -0.01 -5.53
N VAL A 153 14.63 -0.74 -6.58
CA VAL A 153 14.06 -0.16 -7.81
C VAL A 153 12.72 0.51 -7.50
N PHE A 154 11.81 -0.19 -6.81
CA PHE A 154 10.53 0.37 -6.40
C PHE A 154 10.68 1.59 -5.49
N GLN A 155 11.61 1.54 -4.54
CA GLN A 155 11.91 2.70 -3.70
C GLN A 155 12.41 3.88 -4.53
N SER A 156 13.35 3.64 -5.46
CA SER A 156 13.85 4.68 -6.35
C SER A 156 12.76 5.28 -7.24
N ASP A 157 11.79 4.47 -7.70
CA ASP A 157 10.65 4.96 -8.46
C ASP A 157 9.74 5.83 -7.60
N LEU A 158 9.41 5.39 -6.39
CA LEU A 158 8.62 6.17 -5.42
C LEU A 158 9.28 7.51 -5.10
N ASP A 159 10.59 7.51 -4.88
CA ASP A 159 11.36 8.72 -4.60
C ASP A 159 11.35 9.67 -5.80
N ARG A 160 11.50 9.13 -7.03
CA ARG A 160 11.40 9.92 -8.27
C ARG A 160 10.02 10.54 -8.44
N TRP A 161 8.95 9.79 -8.20
CA TRP A 161 7.58 10.30 -8.32
C TRP A 161 7.26 11.36 -7.27
N LYS A 162 7.76 11.20 -6.04
CA LYS A 162 7.63 12.21 -5.00
C LYS A 162 8.25 13.55 -5.43
N VAL A 163 9.46 13.50 -6.00
CA VAL A 163 10.13 14.71 -6.52
C VAL A 163 9.37 15.32 -7.70
N ALA A 164 8.87 14.50 -8.63
CA ALA A 164 8.08 14.97 -9.77
C ALA A 164 6.79 15.68 -9.33
N ASN A 165 6.05 15.11 -8.37
CA ASN A 165 4.82 15.70 -7.84
C ASN A 165 5.09 17.04 -7.16
N THR A 166 6.09 17.12 -6.27
CA THR A 166 6.46 18.39 -5.61
C THR A 166 6.89 19.47 -6.62
N THR A 167 7.50 19.08 -7.74
CA THR A 167 7.88 20.03 -8.79
C THR A 167 6.65 20.55 -9.53
N SER A 168 5.72 19.66 -9.89
CA SER A 168 4.45 20.01 -10.54
C SER A 168 3.59 20.94 -9.68
N GLU A 169 3.46 20.64 -8.38
CA GLU A 169 2.73 21.48 -7.43
C GLU A 169 3.31 22.89 -7.34
N LYS A 170 4.65 23.00 -7.28
CA LYS A 170 5.33 24.31 -7.27
C LYS A 170 5.10 25.10 -8.55
N SER A 171 5.10 24.44 -9.71
CA SER A 171 4.81 25.14 -10.98
C SER A 171 3.36 25.62 -11.04
N LEU A 172 2.39 24.81 -10.58
CA LEU A 172 0.98 25.21 -10.55
C LEU A 172 0.73 26.39 -9.61
N LEU A 173 1.42 26.43 -8.47
CA LEU A 173 1.36 27.58 -7.56
C LEU A 173 1.96 28.84 -8.20
N ALA A 174 3.13 28.72 -8.85
CA ALA A 174 3.76 29.84 -9.54
C ALA A 174 2.88 30.38 -10.68
N GLU A 175 2.18 29.51 -11.39
CA GLU A 175 1.25 29.89 -12.47
C GLU A 175 -0.02 30.57 -11.92
N GLN A 176 -0.54 30.11 -10.79
CA GLN A 176 -1.62 30.80 -10.07
C GLN A 176 -1.20 32.19 -9.59
N ASP A 177 0.00 32.32 -9.03
CA ASP A 177 0.55 33.61 -8.59
C ASP A 177 0.76 34.57 -9.77
N ALA A 178 1.26 34.06 -10.90
CA ALA A 178 1.45 34.84 -12.12
C ALA A 178 0.11 35.30 -12.71
N TRP A 179 -0.90 34.41 -12.72
CA TRP A 179 -2.25 34.76 -13.16
C TRP A 179 -2.90 35.80 -12.25
N ALA A 180 -2.76 35.66 -10.93
CA ALA A 180 -3.24 36.66 -9.97
C ALA A 180 -2.54 38.02 -10.17
N ALA A 181 -1.22 38.02 -10.40
CA ALA A 181 -0.46 39.23 -10.69
C ALA A 181 -0.90 39.91 -12.00
N GLN A 182 -1.24 39.13 -13.04
CA GLN A 182 -1.81 39.65 -14.29
C GLN A 182 -3.18 40.30 -14.07
N GLN A 183 -4.08 39.63 -13.34
CA GLN A 183 -5.39 40.20 -13.00
C GLN A 183 -5.30 41.51 -12.23
N HIS A 184 -4.38 41.59 -11.25
CA HIS A 184 -4.10 42.84 -10.54
C HIS A 184 -3.53 43.91 -11.48
N HIS A 185 -2.57 43.57 -12.34
CA HIS A 185 -2.00 44.51 -13.30
C HIS A 185 -3.05 45.07 -14.26
N ASP A 186 -3.95 44.24 -14.79
CA ASP A 186 -4.99 44.66 -15.71
C ASP A 186 -6.02 45.57 -15.03
N GLN A 187 -6.43 45.27 -13.79
CA GLN A 187 -7.33 46.15 -13.02
C GLN A 187 -6.75 47.54 -12.73
N PHE A 188 -5.45 47.62 -12.40
CA PHE A 188 -4.79 48.89 -12.10
C PHE A 188 -4.33 49.65 -13.36
N THR A 189 -4.20 48.97 -14.51
CA THR A 189 -3.82 49.61 -15.78
C THR A 189 -5.04 50.16 -16.52
N GLU A 190 -6.21 49.51 -16.45
CA GLU A 190 -7.46 50.09 -16.98
C GLU A 190 -7.93 51.33 -16.17
N HIS A 191 -7.52 51.46 -14.90
CA HIS A 191 -7.80 52.64 -14.07
C HIS A 191 -6.73 53.74 -14.15
N ALA A 192 -5.68 53.58 -14.96
CA ALA A 192 -4.68 54.62 -15.21
C ALA A 192 -5.15 55.61 -16.29
N ALA A 193 -6.27 56.28 -16.04
CA ALA A 193 -6.60 57.54 -16.72
C ALA A 193 -5.62 58.64 -16.22
N PRO A 194 -5.25 59.63 -17.06
CA PRO A 194 -4.19 60.58 -16.73
C PRO A 194 -4.53 61.41 -15.49
N VAL A 195 -3.61 61.38 -14.53
CA VAL A 195 -3.66 62.10 -13.25
C VAL A 195 -3.87 63.60 -13.49
N PRO A 196 -4.96 64.22 -12.99
CA PRO A 196 -5.02 65.66 -12.82
C PRO A 196 -4.22 66.07 -11.58
N ALA A 197 -3.62 67.25 -11.66
CA ALA A 197 -2.81 67.92 -10.63
C ALA A 197 -3.43 67.88 -9.19
N PRO A 198 -2.59 67.95 -8.14
CA PRO A 198 -3.00 67.61 -6.78
C PRO A 198 -4.00 68.63 -6.23
N LEU A 199 -5.23 68.19 -5.99
CA LEU A 199 -6.15 68.90 -5.11
C LEU A 199 -5.96 68.37 -3.68
N ASN A 200 -5.66 69.30 -2.78
CA ASN A 200 -5.73 69.11 -1.33
C ASN A 200 -6.99 68.32 -0.95
N TYR A 201 -6.81 67.13 -0.39
CA TYR A 201 -7.85 66.45 0.37
C TYR A 201 -7.39 66.29 1.81
N ALA A 202 -8.21 66.86 2.70
CA ALA A 202 -8.16 66.64 4.12
C ALA A 202 -8.26 65.14 4.43
N ALA A 203 -7.59 64.71 5.50
CA ALA A 203 -7.63 63.35 6.01
C ALA A 203 -9.07 62.92 6.33
N GLY A 204 -9.71 62.23 5.39
CA GLY A 204 -10.94 61.49 5.59
C GLY A 204 -10.59 60.06 5.97
N THR A 205 -10.94 59.67 7.20
CA THR A 205 -10.95 58.27 7.66
C THR A 205 -11.58 57.34 6.63
N PRO A 206 -11.01 56.15 6.36
CA PRO A 206 -11.58 55.21 5.40
C PRO A 206 -12.92 54.70 5.92
N SER A 207 -14.01 55.07 5.26
CA SER A 207 -15.31 54.43 5.46
C SER A 207 -15.21 52.99 4.95
N PRO A 208 -15.64 51.98 5.75
CA PRO A 208 -15.61 50.59 5.32
C PRO A 208 -16.50 50.41 4.08
N SER A 209 -16.06 49.56 3.15
CA SER A 209 -16.84 49.21 1.96
C SER A 209 -18.16 48.56 2.37
N THR A 210 -19.20 48.77 1.56
CA THR A 210 -20.58 48.31 1.79
C THR A 210 -20.66 46.80 2.07
N GLU A 211 -19.71 46.04 1.53
CA GLU A 211 -19.55 44.60 1.75
C GLU A 211 -19.07 44.27 3.17
N THR A 212 -18.13 45.05 3.71
CA THR A 212 -17.66 44.89 5.10
C THR A 212 -18.74 45.29 6.10
N GLN A 213 -19.56 46.30 5.80
CA GLN A 213 -20.72 46.66 6.63
C GLN A 213 -21.79 45.58 6.61
N ARG A 214 -22.05 44.96 5.46
CA ARG A 214 -23.00 43.85 5.34
C ARG A 214 -22.56 42.62 6.14
N LEU A 215 -21.28 42.29 6.10
CA LEU A 215 -20.71 41.18 6.89
C LEU A 215 -20.79 41.46 8.40
N LEU A 216 -20.58 42.70 8.82
CA LEU A 216 -20.74 43.09 10.22
C LEU A 216 -22.20 42.93 10.69
N ASP A 217 -23.15 43.34 9.86
CA ASP A 217 -24.59 43.22 10.15
C ASP A 217 -25.03 41.75 10.24
N ASP A 218 -24.55 40.90 9.31
CA ASP A 218 -24.85 39.46 9.30
C ASP A 218 -24.27 38.72 10.52
N VAL A 219 -23.06 39.06 10.95
CA VAL A 219 -22.44 38.49 12.17
C VAL A 219 -23.21 38.92 13.42
N GLN A 220 -23.64 40.17 13.48
CA GLN A 220 -24.38 40.72 14.61
C GLN A 220 -25.80 40.13 14.70
N ALA A 221 -26.43 39.78 13.56
CA ALA A 221 -27.70 39.06 13.51
C ALA A 221 -27.61 37.61 14.01
N LEU A 222 -26.45 36.95 13.87
CA LEU A 222 -26.20 35.60 14.36
C LEU A 222 -25.98 35.57 15.88
N GLU A 223 -25.39 36.63 16.45
CA GLU A 223 -25.09 36.73 17.88
C GLU A 223 -26.34 37.03 18.75
N VAL A 224 -27.39 37.63 18.16
CA VAL A 224 -28.63 38.01 18.84
C VAL A 224 -29.67 36.87 18.93
N ARG A 225 -29.37 35.66 18.45
CA ARG A 225 -30.30 34.51 18.57
C ARG A 225 -30.02 33.72 19.86
N PRO A 226 -30.74 33.95 20.98
CA PRO A 226 -30.60 33.10 22.16
C PRO A 226 -31.03 31.67 21.83
N LEU A 227 -30.17 30.71 22.20
CA LEU A 227 -30.47 29.28 22.17
C LEU A 227 -31.80 29.03 22.89
N PRO A 228 -32.76 28.29 22.29
CA PRO A 228 -33.92 27.84 23.05
C PRO A 228 -33.45 26.88 24.14
N LEU A 229 -33.62 27.29 25.40
CA LEU A 229 -33.47 26.44 26.57
C LEU A 229 -34.40 25.23 26.43
N GLN A 230 -33.82 24.03 26.27
CA GLN A 230 -34.54 22.77 26.43
C GLN A 230 -34.68 22.50 27.94
N ASN A 231 -35.94 22.52 28.42
CA ASN A 231 -36.38 21.78 29.60
C ASN A 231 -36.76 20.36 29.18
#